data_AF-A0A2X3EX18-F1
#
_entry.id   AF-A0A2X3EX18-F1
#
_cell.length_a   1.000
_cell.length_b   1.000
_cell.length_c   1.000
_cell.angle_alpha   90.00
_cell.angle_beta   90.00
_cell.angle_gamma   90.00
#
_symmetry.space_group_name_H-M   'P 1'
#
loop_
_entity.id
_entity.type
_entity.pdbx_description
1 polymer ?
#
loop_
_entity_poly.entity_id
_entity_poly.type
_entity_poly.pdbx_seq_one_letter_code
_entity_poly.pdbx_strand_id
1 'polypeptide(L)'
;MQRARCYLLGETAVVLELEPPVTLESQKRIWGLTQRLTDREEVVEVIPGMNNITVVLRHPQEMAWEAIDKLQRWWEESDALEPESREISIPVIYGGEAGPDLGDVARHSGLSEKQVVELHSSVEYMVWFLGFQPGFPYFGGLPEQLAMPRRAEPRVLVPAGSVGIGGSQTGIYPLATPGGWQLLGRTPLALFDPKREEPVLLRSGDRVRFVRRRRGYVEIYPRRHVYLGTGWRPGRPAPVGD
;
A
#
# COMPACT_ATOMS: atom_id res chain seq x y z
N MET A 1 12.79 -9.90 -19.39
CA MET A 1 11.86 -10.18 -18.26
C MET A 1 12.67 -10.53 -17.03
N GLN A 2 12.31 -9.95 -15.88
CA GLN A 2 12.90 -10.30 -14.58
C GLN A 2 12.60 -11.76 -14.26
N ARG A 3 13.58 -12.49 -13.68
CA ARG A 3 13.43 -13.91 -13.38
C ARG A 3 12.42 -14.08 -12.25
N ALA A 4 11.41 -14.91 -12.49
CA ALA A 4 10.40 -15.29 -11.50
C ALA A 4 10.72 -16.66 -10.92
N ARG A 5 10.44 -16.84 -9.63
CA ARG A 5 10.49 -18.13 -8.93
C ARG A 5 9.12 -18.39 -8.32
N CYS A 6 8.59 -19.58 -8.54
CA CYS A 6 7.37 -20.05 -7.87
C CYS A 6 7.72 -21.14 -6.85
N TYR A 7 7.06 -21.12 -5.70
CA TYR A 7 7.22 -22.12 -4.66
C TYR A 7 5.98 -22.20 -3.76
N LEU A 8 5.80 -23.35 -3.09
CA LEU A 8 4.74 -23.52 -2.10
C LEU A 8 5.09 -22.81 -0.79
N LEU A 9 4.09 -22.16 -0.19
CA LEU A 9 4.16 -21.59 1.15
C LEU A 9 3.19 -22.38 2.04
N GLY A 10 3.75 -23.33 2.78
CA GLY A 10 2.96 -24.36 3.45
C GLY A 10 2.26 -25.27 2.44
N GLU A 11 1.12 -25.83 2.85
CA GLU A 11 0.30 -26.73 2.04
C GLU A 11 -0.83 -26.02 1.30
N THR A 12 -1.17 -24.78 1.68
CA THR A 12 -2.38 -24.08 1.21
C THR A 12 -2.13 -22.94 0.23
N ALA A 13 -0.88 -22.48 0.09
CA ALA A 13 -0.56 -21.30 -0.72
C ALA A 13 0.61 -21.54 -1.66
N VAL A 14 0.61 -20.79 -2.76
CA VAL A 14 1.72 -20.70 -3.71
C VAL A 14 2.17 -19.24 -3.81
N VAL A 15 3.47 -19.03 -3.88
CA VAL A 15 4.11 -17.72 -3.97
C VAL A 15 4.84 -17.62 -5.30
N LEU A 16 4.67 -16.49 -5.97
CA LEU A 16 5.56 -16.04 -7.04
C LEU A 16 6.37 -14.87 -6.56
N GLU A 17 7.69 -14.96 -6.70
CA GLU A 17 8.66 -13.95 -6.30
C GLU A 17 9.54 -13.55 -7.50
N LEU A 18 9.86 -12.26 -7.59
CA LEU A 18 10.76 -11.69 -8.59
C LEU A 18 12.08 -11.31 -7.95
N GLU A 19 13.19 -11.64 -8.60
CA GLU A 19 14.53 -11.20 -8.17
C GLU A 19 14.60 -9.67 -8.09
N PRO A 20 15.43 -9.05 -7.23
CA PRO A 20 15.68 -7.61 -7.27
C PRO A 20 16.22 -7.13 -8.63
N PRO A 21 16.06 -5.84 -9.00
CA PRO A 21 15.49 -4.73 -8.21
C PRO A 21 13.96 -4.69 -8.25
N VAL A 22 13.36 -4.00 -7.28
CA VAL A 22 11.92 -3.70 -7.33
C VAL A 22 11.65 -2.60 -8.35
N THR A 23 10.74 -2.84 -9.28
CA THR A 23 10.37 -1.88 -10.32
C THR A 23 8.86 -1.67 -10.38
N LEU A 24 8.45 -0.47 -10.80
CA LEU A 24 7.03 -0.18 -10.99
C LEU A 24 6.40 -1.05 -12.09
N GLU A 25 7.16 -1.39 -13.15
CA GLU A 25 6.68 -2.27 -14.22
C GLU A 25 6.33 -3.66 -13.69
N SER A 26 7.23 -4.27 -12.90
CA SER A 26 6.98 -5.55 -12.25
C SER A 26 5.79 -5.48 -11.29
N GLN A 27 5.67 -4.39 -10.51
CA GLN A 27 4.55 -4.20 -9.59
C GLN A 27 3.21 -4.06 -10.32
N LYS A 28 3.17 -3.39 -11.48
CA LYS A 28 1.97 -3.27 -12.32
C LYS A 28 1.50 -4.61 -12.88
N ARG A 29 2.44 -5.50 -13.22
CA ARG A 29 2.11 -6.88 -13.60
C ARG A 29 1.57 -7.67 -12.43
N ILE A 30 2.11 -7.49 -11.22
CA ILE A 30 1.57 -8.10 -10.00
C ILE A 30 0.13 -7.62 -9.74
N TRP A 31 -0.18 -6.33 -9.95
CA TRP A 31 -1.55 -5.83 -9.84
C TRP A 31 -2.50 -6.44 -10.88
N GLY A 32 -2.05 -6.55 -12.14
CA GLY A 32 -2.82 -7.20 -13.20
C GLY A 32 -3.11 -8.66 -12.88
N LEU A 33 -2.09 -9.39 -12.43
CA LEU A 33 -2.26 -10.76 -11.97
C LEU A 33 -3.19 -10.84 -10.76
N THR A 34 -3.08 -9.92 -9.80
CA THR A 34 -3.97 -9.86 -8.63
C THR A 34 -5.43 -9.75 -9.08
N GLN A 35 -5.75 -8.77 -9.94
CA GLN A 35 -7.11 -8.58 -10.46
C GLN A 35 -7.63 -9.83 -11.19
N ARG A 36 -6.77 -10.48 -11.99
CA ARG A 36 -7.14 -11.70 -12.73
C ARG A 36 -7.46 -12.89 -11.80
N LEU A 37 -6.82 -12.96 -10.64
CA LEU A 37 -6.93 -14.10 -9.73
C LEU A 37 -7.98 -13.90 -8.62
N THR A 38 -8.34 -12.67 -8.26
CA THR A 38 -9.24 -12.38 -7.13
C THR A 38 -10.60 -13.07 -7.25
N ASP A 39 -11.18 -13.15 -8.45
CA ASP A 39 -12.54 -13.69 -8.67
C ASP A 39 -12.55 -15.16 -9.12
N ARG A 40 -11.40 -15.85 -9.05
CA ARG A 40 -11.30 -17.27 -9.43
C ARG A 40 -11.82 -18.19 -8.35
N GLU A 41 -12.59 -19.20 -8.74
CA GLU A 41 -13.22 -20.15 -7.81
C GLU A 41 -12.16 -20.92 -7.01
N GLU A 42 -11.05 -21.28 -7.65
CA GLU A 42 -9.96 -22.02 -7.03
C GLU A 42 -9.11 -21.19 -6.03
N VAL A 43 -9.34 -19.87 -5.97
CA VAL A 43 -8.60 -18.94 -5.12
C VAL A 43 -9.44 -18.52 -3.92
N VAL A 44 -8.83 -18.51 -2.74
CA VAL A 44 -9.41 -17.96 -1.51
C VAL A 44 -9.02 -16.50 -1.35
N GLU A 45 -7.74 -16.21 -1.55
CA GLU A 45 -7.19 -14.87 -1.35
C GLU A 45 -5.97 -14.66 -2.25
N VAL A 46 -5.81 -13.43 -2.72
CA VAL A 46 -4.63 -12.99 -3.47
C VAL A 46 -4.00 -11.82 -2.72
N ILE A 47 -2.75 -12.01 -2.30
CA ILE A 47 -2.04 -11.07 -1.42
C ILE A 47 -0.83 -10.54 -2.19
N PRO A 48 -0.93 -9.37 -2.86
CA PRO A 48 0.23 -8.75 -3.50
C PRO A 48 1.17 -8.17 -2.44
N GLY A 49 2.47 -8.46 -2.59
CA GLY A 49 3.54 -7.91 -1.79
C GLY A 49 4.47 -7.02 -2.60
N MET A 50 5.71 -6.91 -2.12
CA MET A 50 6.78 -6.21 -2.83
C MET A 50 7.50 -7.16 -3.76
N ASN A 51 7.38 -6.99 -5.09
CA ASN A 51 7.97 -7.92 -6.07
C ASN A 51 7.51 -9.39 -5.91
N ASN A 52 6.41 -9.64 -5.20
CA ASN A 52 5.85 -10.97 -5.03
C ASN A 52 4.33 -10.94 -4.93
N ILE A 53 3.72 -12.11 -5.08
CA ILE A 53 2.30 -12.34 -4.91
C ILE A 53 2.11 -13.72 -4.25
N THR A 54 1.27 -13.75 -3.22
CA THR A 54 0.87 -15.00 -2.55
C THR A 54 -0.58 -15.31 -2.92
N VAL A 55 -0.84 -16.53 -3.37
CA VAL A 55 -2.17 -17.00 -3.73
C VAL A 55 -2.55 -18.14 -2.79
N VAL A 56 -3.60 -17.94 -2.00
CA VAL A 56 -4.16 -18.96 -1.12
C VAL A 56 -5.19 -19.77 -1.90
N LEU A 57 -5.03 -21.09 -1.92
CA LEU A 57 -5.82 -22.01 -2.73
C LEU A 57 -7.01 -22.56 -1.94
N ARG A 58 -8.15 -22.73 -2.61
CA ARG A 58 -9.36 -23.31 -2.00
C ARG A 58 -9.27 -24.83 -1.84
N HIS A 59 -8.66 -25.50 -2.83
CA HIS A 59 -8.55 -26.95 -2.89
C HIS A 59 -7.08 -27.38 -3.04
N PRO A 60 -6.22 -27.13 -2.03
CA PRO A 60 -4.78 -27.35 -2.15
C PRO A 60 -4.37 -28.81 -2.39
N GLN A 61 -5.14 -29.76 -1.86
CA GLN A 61 -4.89 -31.21 -2.00
C GLN A 61 -4.95 -31.67 -3.47
N GLU A 62 -5.72 -30.95 -4.30
CA GLU A 62 -5.91 -31.25 -5.73
C GLU A 62 -4.95 -30.44 -6.61
N MET A 63 -4.30 -29.41 -6.05
CA MET A 63 -3.64 -28.36 -6.82
C MET A 63 -2.19 -28.13 -6.48
N ALA A 64 -1.66 -28.57 -5.33
CA ALA A 64 -0.36 -28.11 -4.83
C ALA A 64 0.79 -28.22 -5.86
N TRP A 65 0.90 -29.35 -6.56
CA TRP A 65 1.94 -29.51 -7.60
C TRP A 65 1.64 -28.71 -8.88
N GLU A 66 0.37 -28.68 -9.31
CA GLU A 66 -0.04 -27.91 -10.48
C GLU A 66 -0.04 -26.40 -10.25
N ALA A 67 -0.13 -25.95 -9.00
CA ALA A 67 -0.27 -24.54 -8.63
C ALA A 67 0.98 -23.74 -8.98
N ILE A 68 2.16 -24.35 -8.85
CA ILE A 68 3.43 -23.74 -9.28
C ILE A 68 3.40 -23.48 -10.78
N ASP A 69 3.10 -24.51 -11.58
CA ASP A 69 3.05 -24.41 -13.05
C ASP A 69 1.94 -23.45 -13.51
N LYS A 70 0.77 -23.50 -12.87
CA LYS A 70 -0.36 -22.58 -13.16
C LYS A 70 0.01 -21.13 -12.86
N LEU A 71 0.59 -20.86 -11.69
CA LEU A 71 0.97 -19.50 -11.31
C LEU A 71 2.07 -18.95 -12.24
N GLN A 72 3.03 -19.80 -12.62
CA GLN A 72 4.05 -19.41 -13.59
C GLN A 72 3.43 -19.06 -14.95
N ARG A 73 2.51 -19.89 -15.47
CA ARG A 73 1.79 -19.60 -16.72
C ARG A 73 0.97 -18.33 -16.63
N TRP A 74 0.20 -18.14 -15.56
CA TRP A 74 -0.60 -16.93 -15.38
C TRP A 74 0.26 -15.67 -15.32
N TRP A 75 1.46 -15.77 -14.76
CA TRP A 75 2.44 -14.68 -14.77
C TRP A 75 2.99 -14.39 -16.16
N GLU A 76 3.37 -15.43 -16.92
CA GLU A 76 3.86 -15.28 -18.30
C GLU A 76 2.81 -14.64 -19.21
N GLU A 77 1.53 -14.97 -18.99
CA GLU A 77 0.37 -14.38 -19.66
C GLU A 77 -0.08 -13.03 -19.07
N SER A 78 0.48 -12.60 -17.93
CA SER A 78 0.05 -11.38 -17.25
C SER A 78 0.72 -10.16 -17.86
N ASP A 79 -0.10 -9.31 -18.44
CA ASP A 79 0.27 -7.96 -18.83
C ASP A 79 0.30 -7.01 -17.63
N ALA A 80 1.00 -5.89 -17.82
CA ALA A 80 0.99 -4.80 -16.84
C ALA A 80 -0.40 -4.13 -16.85
N LEU A 81 -0.98 -3.97 -15.67
CA LEU A 81 -2.20 -3.18 -15.51
C LEU A 81 -1.84 -1.78 -15.02
N GLU A 82 -2.44 -0.77 -15.64
CA GLU A 82 -2.54 0.57 -15.06
C GLU A 82 -3.91 0.66 -14.36
N PRO A 83 -4.00 0.44 -13.04
CA PRO A 83 -5.27 0.59 -12.34
C PRO A 83 -5.76 2.03 -12.43
N GLU A 84 -7.08 2.22 -12.34
CA GLU A 84 -7.67 3.54 -12.18
C GLU A 84 -7.11 4.18 -10.89
N SER A 85 -6.24 5.17 -11.07
CA SER A 85 -5.46 5.76 -9.98
C SER A 85 -6.17 6.98 -9.42
N ARG A 86 -6.49 6.97 -8.14
CA ARG A 86 -7.02 8.15 -7.44
C ARG A 86 -5.87 9.04 -6.99
N GLU A 87 -6.05 10.36 -7.09
CA GLU A 87 -5.12 11.33 -6.50
C GLU A 87 -5.58 11.71 -5.09
N ILE A 88 -4.74 11.44 -4.09
CA ILE A 88 -5.06 11.64 -2.67
C ILE A 88 -4.02 12.56 -2.04
N SER A 89 -4.48 13.67 -1.47
CA SER A 89 -3.64 14.59 -0.70
C SER A 89 -3.72 14.26 0.79
N ILE A 90 -2.58 13.91 1.39
CA ILE A 90 -2.50 13.58 2.82
C ILE A 90 -1.86 14.76 3.57
N PRO A 91 -2.60 15.45 4.44
CA PRO A 91 -2.04 16.53 5.24
C PRO A 91 -1.12 15.97 6.31
N VAL A 92 0.09 16.52 6.44
CA VAL A 92 1.09 16.07 7.41
C VAL A 92 1.61 17.24 8.24
N ILE A 93 1.61 17.06 9.56
CA ILE A 93 2.31 17.92 10.51
C ILE A 93 3.71 17.33 10.69
N TYR A 94 4.72 17.97 10.09
CA TYR A 94 6.12 17.53 10.15
C TYR A 94 6.84 18.06 11.40
N GLY A 95 7.81 17.28 11.87
CA GLY A 95 8.74 17.67 12.94
C GLY A 95 8.12 17.77 14.34
N GLY A 96 8.93 18.24 15.29
CA GLY A 96 8.56 18.33 16.70
C GLY A 96 8.10 16.97 17.26
N GLU A 97 7.09 16.98 18.12
CA GLU A 97 6.52 15.74 18.69
C GLU A 97 5.88 14.83 17.63
N ALA A 98 5.43 15.37 16.50
CA ALA A 98 4.80 14.60 15.44
C ALA A 98 5.84 13.86 14.57
N GLY A 99 7.05 14.40 14.47
CA GLY A 99 8.15 13.87 13.69
C GLY A 99 9.48 13.97 14.44
N PRO A 100 9.65 13.19 15.53
CA PRO A 100 10.81 13.31 16.41
C PRO A 100 12.15 12.96 15.73
N ASP A 101 12.13 12.20 14.63
CA ASP A 101 13.36 11.79 13.93
C ASP A 101 13.69 12.69 12.73
N LEU A 102 12.90 13.75 12.46
CA LEU A 102 13.12 14.63 11.31
C LEU A 102 14.53 15.23 11.30
N GLY A 103 15.02 15.66 12.47
CA GLY A 103 16.37 16.18 12.62
C GLY A 103 17.46 15.14 12.37
N ASP A 104 17.21 13.87 12.70
CA ASP A 104 18.16 12.78 12.48
C ASP A 104 18.27 12.44 10.99
N VAL A 105 17.13 12.41 10.30
CA VAL A 105 17.05 12.22 8.85
C VAL A 105 17.73 13.37 8.11
N ALA A 106 17.51 14.61 8.56
CA ALA A 106 18.19 15.79 8.03
C ALA A 106 19.72 15.67 8.15
N ARG A 107 20.24 15.31 9.33
CA ARG A 107 21.68 15.09 9.53
C ARG A 107 22.23 13.95 8.67
N HIS A 108 21.52 12.83 8.57
CA HIS A 108 21.96 11.68 7.78
C HIS A 108 22.06 11.99 6.28
N SER A 109 21.08 12.74 5.77
CA SER A 109 20.98 13.13 4.35
C SER A 109 21.86 14.34 3.97
N GLY A 110 22.47 15.03 4.94
CA GLY A 110 23.18 16.29 4.70
C GLY A 110 22.26 17.46 4.32
N LEU A 111 20.97 17.37 4.66
CA LEU A 111 19.95 18.38 4.38
C LEU A 111 19.55 19.12 5.66
N SER A 112 18.93 20.29 5.52
CA SER A 112 18.16 20.89 6.62
C SER A 112 16.81 20.19 6.78
N GLU A 113 16.20 20.26 7.97
CA GLU A 113 14.84 19.73 8.20
C GLU A 113 13.82 20.30 7.20
N LYS A 114 13.95 21.58 6.85
CA LYS A 114 13.11 22.24 5.85
C LYS A 114 13.26 21.58 4.48
N GLN A 115 14.47 21.30 4.05
CA GLN A 115 14.77 20.63 2.78
C GLN A 115 14.28 19.18 2.77
N VAL A 116 14.39 18.45 3.90
CA VAL A 116 13.80 17.10 4.03
C VAL A 116 12.29 17.15 3.82
N VAL A 117 11.60 18.09 4.47
CA VAL A 117 10.15 18.26 4.31
C VAL A 117 9.79 18.63 2.87
N GLU A 118 10.51 19.57 2.26
CA GLU A 118 10.29 19.98 0.87
C GLU A 118 10.50 18.82 -0.11
N LEU A 119 11.58 18.06 0.05
CA LEU A 119 11.89 16.92 -0.81
C LEU A 119 10.89 15.76 -0.62
N HIS A 120 10.50 15.46 0.62
CA HIS A 120 9.51 14.42 0.89
C HIS A 120 8.09 14.83 0.45
N SER A 121 7.75 16.11 0.44
CA SER A 121 6.39 16.55 0.05
C SER A 121 6.26 16.92 -1.43
N SER A 122 7.37 17.08 -2.16
CA SER A 122 7.35 17.37 -3.60
C SER A 122 7.04 16.15 -4.47
N VAL A 123 7.26 14.95 -3.94
CA VAL A 123 7.07 13.69 -4.66
C VAL A 123 5.61 13.28 -4.67
N GLU A 124 5.18 12.80 -5.83
CA GLU A 124 3.96 12.01 -5.97
C GLU A 124 4.31 10.53 -5.78
N TYR A 125 3.85 9.99 -4.66
CA TYR A 125 4.08 8.59 -4.29
C TYR A 125 3.00 7.71 -4.88
N MET A 126 3.34 6.46 -5.17
CA MET A 126 2.37 5.46 -5.59
C MET A 126 2.29 4.36 -4.53
N VAL A 127 1.08 3.99 -4.13
CA VAL A 127 0.86 2.86 -3.21
C VAL A 127 1.17 1.57 -3.97
N TRP A 128 2.24 0.89 -3.59
CA TRP A 128 2.67 -0.34 -4.26
C TRP A 128 1.88 -1.56 -3.80
N PHE A 129 1.66 -1.66 -2.49
CA PHE A 129 0.76 -2.62 -1.86
C PHE A 129 0.40 -2.14 -0.45
N LEU A 130 -0.56 -2.82 0.16
CA LEU A 130 -0.93 -2.65 1.56
C LEU A 130 -0.59 -3.93 2.33
N GLY A 131 -0.04 -3.81 3.53
CA GLY A 131 0.34 -4.97 4.34
C GLY A 131 0.79 -4.58 5.74
N PHE A 132 1.29 -5.51 6.57
CA PHE A 132 1.67 -5.30 7.98
C PHE A 132 0.49 -4.99 8.93
N GLN A 133 -0.30 -3.96 8.64
CA GLN A 133 -1.52 -3.60 9.37
C GLN A 133 -2.65 -3.22 8.41
N PRO A 134 -3.92 -3.27 8.84
CA PRO A 134 -5.04 -2.83 8.01
C PRO A 134 -4.81 -1.43 7.46
N GLY A 135 -4.66 -1.33 6.14
CA GLY A 135 -4.47 -0.06 5.44
C GLY A 135 -3.09 0.60 5.56
N PHE A 136 -2.05 -0.09 6.04
CA PHE A 136 -0.69 0.46 6.02
C PHE A 136 -0.14 0.43 4.58
N PRO A 137 0.19 1.60 3.99
CA PRO A 137 0.68 1.68 2.63
C PRO A 137 2.20 1.57 2.55
N TYR A 138 2.68 0.77 1.60
CA TYR A 138 4.07 0.82 1.16
C TYR A 138 4.15 1.66 -0.12
N PHE A 139 4.81 2.81 -0.04
CA PHE A 139 4.98 3.70 -1.19
C PHE A 139 6.25 3.39 -1.97
N GLY A 140 6.16 3.43 -3.29
CA GLY A 140 7.32 3.55 -4.16
C GLY A 140 7.72 5.00 -4.40
N GLY A 141 9.00 5.22 -4.71
CA GLY A 141 9.50 6.52 -5.18
C GLY A 141 10.08 7.45 -4.11
N LEU A 142 10.49 6.95 -2.94
CA LEU A 142 11.25 7.77 -2.00
C LEU A 142 12.56 8.25 -2.64
N PRO A 143 12.87 9.57 -2.63
CA PRO A 143 14.16 10.06 -3.10
C PRO A 143 15.31 9.40 -2.34
N GLU A 144 16.32 8.92 -3.07
CA GLU A 144 17.45 8.19 -2.49
C GLU A 144 18.19 9.01 -1.41
N GLN A 145 18.22 10.33 -1.56
CA GLN A 145 18.81 11.24 -0.57
C GLN A 145 18.12 11.16 0.80
N LEU A 146 16.85 10.77 0.85
CA LEU A 146 16.09 10.60 2.09
C LEU A 146 16.17 9.17 2.63
N ALA A 147 16.76 8.22 1.91
CA ALA A 147 16.86 6.85 2.40
C ALA A 147 17.65 6.82 3.71
N MET A 148 17.08 6.18 4.73
CA MET A 148 17.70 6.09 6.05
C MET A 148 17.40 4.74 6.69
N PRO A 149 18.39 4.06 7.29
CA PRO A 149 18.15 2.80 7.99
C PRO A 149 17.08 2.94 9.07
N ARG A 150 16.39 1.82 9.32
CA ARG A 150 15.51 1.68 10.49
C ARG A 150 16.33 1.91 11.76
N ARG A 151 15.67 2.38 12.81
CA ARG A 151 16.25 2.44 14.16
C ARG A 151 16.74 1.05 14.56
N ALA A 152 17.92 1.03 15.18
CA ALA A 152 18.48 -0.21 15.73
C ALA A 152 17.55 -0.80 16.80
N GLU A 153 16.96 0.07 17.62
CA GLU A 153 15.94 -0.28 18.61
C GLU A 153 14.58 0.28 18.18
N PRO A 154 13.62 -0.59 17.81
CA PRO A 154 12.26 -0.19 17.50
C PRO A 154 11.59 0.49 18.71
N ARG A 155 10.72 1.47 18.44
CA ARG A 155 9.84 2.03 19.48
C ARG A 155 8.83 0.97 19.90
N VAL A 156 8.55 0.93 21.20
CA VAL A 156 7.44 0.13 21.75
C VAL A 156 6.09 0.65 21.25
N LEU A 157 5.99 1.96 21.00
CA LEU A 157 4.77 2.58 20.50
C LEU A 157 5.09 3.67 19.48
N VAL A 158 4.58 3.49 18.27
CA VAL A 158 4.44 4.51 17.23
C VAL A 158 2.97 4.94 17.20
N PRO A 159 2.65 6.25 17.30
CA PRO A 159 1.26 6.71 17.22
C PRO A 159 0.60 6.43 15.86
N ALA A 160 -0.71 6.24 15.87
CA ALA A 160 -1.50 6.20 14.63
C ALA A 160 -1.35 7.51 13.83
N GLY A 161 -1.35 7.39 12.51
CA GLY A 161 -1.13 8.48 11.56
C GLY A 161 0.34 8.90 11.40
N SER A 162 1.29 8.26 12.11
CA SER A 162 2.70 8.61 11.96
C SER A 162 3.21 8.31 10.55
N VAL A 163 3.85 9.30 9.94
CA VAL A 163 4.53 9.21 8.65
C VAL A 163 5.99 8.95 8.92
N GLY A 164 6.57 7.92 8.28
CA GLY A 164 7.97 7.60 8.52
C GLY A 164 8.66 6.98 7.32
N ILE A 165 9.97 6.85 7.45
CA ILE A 165 10.85 6.23 6.47
C ILE A 165 11.65 5.07 7.08
N GLY A 166 11.94 4.06 6.27
CA GLY A 166 12.76 2.93 6.67
C GLY A 166 13.43 2.28 5.47
N GLY A 167 14.76 2.38 5.39
CA GLY A 167 15.51 2.09 4.17
C GLY A 167 15.12 3.05 3.06
N SER A 168 14.79 2.52 1.89
CA SER A 168 14.30 3.25 0.71
C SER A 168 12.78 3.40 0.65
N GLN A 169 12.07 3.12 1.75
CA GLN A 169 10.60 3.14 1.80
C GLN A 169 10.07 4.27 2.68
N THR A 170 8.91 4.80 2.30
CA THR A 170 8.05 5.67 3.13
C THR A 170 6.66 5.08 3.24
N GLY A 171 5.87 5.56 4.20
CA GLY A 171 4.66 4.89 4.66
C GLY A 171 4.01 5.61 5.84
N ILE A 172 2.81 5.16 6.19
CA ILE A 172 1.99 5.77 7.24
C ILE A 172 1.44 4.67 8.13
N TYR A 173 1.69 4.76 9.44
CA TYR A 173 1.14 3.85 10.42
C TYR A 173 -0.37 4.12 10.58
N PRO A 174 -1.28 3.21 10.18
CA PRO A 174 -2.72 3.44 10.27
C PRO A 174 -3.22 3.34 11.71
N LEU A 175 -2.54 2.55 12.54
CA LEU A 175 -2.87 2.23 13.92
C LEU A 175 -1.62 2.37 14.80
N ALA A 176 -1.83 2.47 16.12
CA ALA A 176 -0.71 2.51 17.06
C ALA A 176 -0.07 1.11 17.19
N THR A 177 1.26 1.03 17.08
CA THR A 177 1.99 -0.25 17.03
C THR A 177 3.48 -0.06 17.33
N PRO A 178 4.22 -1.09 17.76
CA PRO A 178 5.68 -1.04 17.75
C PRO A 178 6.24 -0.79 16.34
N GLY A 179 7.33 -0.05 16.22
CA GLY A 179 7.90 0.28 14.91
C GLY A 179 9.29 0.90 14.96
N GLY A 180 10.13 0.52 13.98
CA GLY A 180 11.51 0.98 13.86
C GLY A 180 11.75 2.04 12.78
N TRP A 181 10.72 2.58 12.15
CA TRP A 181 10.91 3.61 11.13
C TRP A 181 11.22 4.97 11.75
N GLN A 182 11.94 5.80 11.00
CA GLN A 182 12.24 7.18 11.37
C GLN A 182 11.00 8.03 11.11
N LEU A 183 10.45 8.64 12.15
CA LEU A 183 9.20 9.38 12.10
C LEU A 183 9.45 10.84 11.69
N LEU A 184 8.91 11.22 10.53
CA LEU A 184 9.05 12.55 9.94
C LEU A 184 7.92 13.50 10.34
N GLY A 185 6.74 12.95 10.63
CA GLY A 185 5.55 13.72 10.92
C GLY A 185 4.34 12.85 11.23
N ARG A 186 3.17 13.48 11.36
CA ARG A 186 1.91 12.78 11.61
C ARG A 186 0.76 13.39 10.81
N THR A 187 -0.07 12.55 10.21
CA THR A 187 -1.34 12.95 9.61
C THR A 187 -2.49 12.82 10.61
N PRO A 188 -3.46 13.74 10.62
CA PRO A 188 -4.70 13.57 11.38
C PRO A 188 -5.73 12.69 10.65
N LEU A 189 -5.50 12.31 9.39
CA LEU A 189 -6.42 11.45 8.66
C LEU A 189 -6.34 10.02 9.20
N ALA A 190 -7.49 9.41 9.49
CA ALA A 190 -7.56 7.98 9.76
C ALA A 190 -7.48 7.21 8.44
N LEU A 191 -6.42 6.41 8.29
CA LEU A 191 -6.19 5.53 7.15
C LEU A 191 -7.04 4.27 7.21
N PHE A 192 -7.38 3.82 8.41
CA PHE A 192 -8.25 2.69 8.65
C PHE A 192 -9.31 3.06 9.68
N ASP A 193 -10.56 2.77 9.36
CA ASP A 193 -11.71 2.94 10.25
C ASP A 193 -12.76 1.87 9.91
N PRO A 194 -12.95 0.83 10.75
CA PRO A 194 -13.86 -0.27 10.46
C PRO A 194 -15.34 0.15 10.40
N LYS A 195 -15.67 1.38 10.78
CA LYS A 195 -17.05 1.90 10.72
C LYS A 195 -17.40 2.59 9.41
N ARG A 196 -16.42 2.82 8.51
CA ARG A 196 -16.66 3.40 7.19
C ARG A 196 -17.16 2.33 6.21
N GLU A 197 -17.92 2.78 5.22
CA GLU A 197 -18.32 1.93 4.08
C GLU A 197 -17.10 1.35 3.35
N GLU A 198 -16.06 2.17 3.17
CA GLU A 198 -14.73 1.72 2.77
C GLU A 198 -13.77 1.86 3.97
N PRO A 199 -13.47 0.76 4.70
CA PRO A 199 -12.67 0.83 5.92
C PRO A 199 -11.24 1.32 5.72
N VAL A 200 -10.67 1.06 4.54
CA VAL A 200 -9.30 1.42 4.20
C VAL A 200 -9.31 2.59 3.21
N LEU A 201 -8.62 3.67 3.57
CA LEU A 201 -8.57 4.90 2.77
C LEU A 201 -7.82 4.72 1.43
N LEU A 202 -6.68 4.06 1.47
CA LEU A 202 -5.76 3.91 0.34
C LEU A 202 -5.90 2.53 -0.31
N ARG A 203 -5.61 2.44 -1.60
CA ARG A 203 -5.58 1.20 -2.38
C ARG A 203 -4.27 1.12 -3.17
N SER A 204 -3.86 -0.09 -3.52
CA SER A 204 -2.76 -0.29 -4.48
C SER A 204 -3.06 0.46 -5.78
N GLY A 205 -2.07 1.20 -6.28
CA GLY A 205 -2.20 2.06 -7.46
C GLY A 205 -2.61 3.50 -7.18
N ASP A 206 -3.10 3.86 -5.98
CA ASP A 206 -3.38 5.26 -5.64
C ASP A 206 -2.10 6.12 -5.70
N ARG A 207 -2.26 7.35 -6.20
CA ARG A 207 -1.23 8.40 -6.20
C ARG A 207 -1.44 9.30 -5.00
N VAL A 208 -0.41 9.43 -4.17
CA VAL A 208 -0.46 10.16 -2.91
C VAL A 208 0.54 11.30 -2.93
N ARG A 209 0.09 12.50 -2.55
CA ARG A 209 0.97 13.63 -2.24
C ARG A 209 0.84 14.02 -0.78
N PHE A 210 1.97 14.13 -0.10
CA PHE A 210 1.98 14.67 1.26
C PHE A 210 1.93 16.19 1.20
N VAL A 211 0.92 16.78 1.84
CA VAL A 211 0.75 18.23 1.90
C VAL A 211 1.17 18.71 3.29
N ARG A 212 2.22 19.53 3.34
CA ARG A 212 2.65 20.14 4.60
C ARG A 212 1.53 20.96 5.20
N ARG A 213 1.25 20.74 6.48
CA ARG A 213 0.20 21.45 7.23
C ARG A 213 0.74 22.02 8.53
N ARG A 214 0.31 23.24 8.88
CA ARG A 214 0.56 23.85 10.19
C ARG A 214 -0.46 23.33 11.22
N ARG A 215 -0.05 23.15 12.49
CA ARG A 215 -0.97 22.81 13.59
C ARG A 215 -2.13 23.83 13.60
N GLY A 216 -3.38 23.36 13.58
CA GLY A 216 -4.58 24.20 13.79
C GLY A 216 -5.69 24.20 12.73
N TYR A 217 -5.49 23.72 11.49
CA TYR A 217 -6.48 23.93 10.39
C TYR A 217 -6.98 22.64 9.72
N VAL A 218 -8.08 22.02 10.16
CA VAL A 218 -8.63 20.82 9.48
C VAL A 218 -9.55 21.27 8.34
N GLU A 219 -9.00 21.36 7.13
CA GLU A 219 -9.82 21.34 5.90
C GLU A 219 -9.59 20.01 5.18
N ILE A 220 -10.64 19.20 5.10
CA ILE A 220 -10.68 18.01 4.27
C ILE A 220 -11.37 18.47 2.99
N TYR A 221 -10.64 18.57 1.88
CA TYR A 221 -11.25 18.72 0.56
C TYR A 221 -11.41 17.33 -0.07
N PRO A 222 -12.59 16.70 -0.02
CA PRO A 222 -12.92 15.73 -1.04
C PRO A 222 -13.13 16.50 -2.35
N ARG A 223 -12.20 16.41 -3.30
CA ARG A 223 -12.54 16.75 -4.68
C ARG A 223 -13.60 15.74 -5.12
N ARG A 224 -14.87 16.17 -5.13
CA ARG A 224 -15.98 15.41 -5.70
C ARG A 224 -15.65 15.08 -7.15
N HIS A 225 -15.44 13.81 -7.45
CA HIS A 225 -15.68 13.30 -8.79
C HIS A 225 -17.04 12.62 -8.77
N VAL A 226 -17.87 13.04 -9.72
CA VAL A 226 -19.23 12.55 -9.92
C VAL A 226 -19.14 11.11 -10.41
N TYR A 227 -19.64 10.16 -9.61
CA TYR A 227 -19.91 8.81 -10.09
C TYR A 227 -21.07 8.87 -11.09
N LEU A 228 -20.80 8.60 -12.37
CA LEU A 228 -21.83 8.09 -13.27
C LEU A 228 -21.89 6.58 -13.04
N GLY A 229 -22.87 6.16 -12.25
CA GLY A 229 -23.11 4.76 -11.94
C GLY A 229 -23.42 3.94 -13.20
N THR A 230 -22.69 2.84 -13.36
CA THR A 230 -23.16 1.71 -14.16
C THR A 230 -24.20 0.96 -13.33
N GLY A 231 -25.35 0.70 -13.96
CA GLY A 231 -26.58 0.35 -13.26
C GLY A 231 -26.57 -1.03 -12.64
N TRP A 232 -26.91 -1.06 -11.35
CA TRP A 232 -27.51 -2.20 -10.70
C TRP A 232 -28.90 -1.77 -10.22
N ARG A 233 -29.96 -2.45 -10.68
CA ARG A 233 -31.33 -2.24 -10.19
C ARG A 233 -31.73 -3.44 -9.32
N PRO A 234 -32.11 -3.26 -8.05
CA PRO A 234 -32.74 -4.32 -7.30
C PRO A 234 -34.15 -4.61 -7.85
N GLY A 235 -34.47 -5.89 -8.00
CA GLY A 235 -35.77 -6.38 -8.47
C GLY A 235 -36.92 -5.93 -7.57
N ARG A 236 -38.07 -5.61 -8.19
CA ARG A 236 -39.31 -5.31 -7.46
C ARG A 236 -39.79 -6.55 -6.71
N PRO A 237 -40.28 -6.44 -5.47
CA PRO A 237 -41.02 -7.53 -4.84
C PRO A 237 -42.39 -7.68 -5.53
N ALA A 238 -42.81 -8.93 -5.73
CA ALA A 238 -44.14 -9.27 -6.26
C ALA A 238 -45.25 -8.89 -5.24
N PRO A 239 -46.43 -8.46 -5.71
CA PRO A 239 -47.53 -8.14 -4.81
C PRO A 239 -48.09 -9.43 -4.18
N VAL A 240 -48.27 -9.38 -2.86
CA VAL A 240 -49.06 -10.34 -2.10
C VAL A 240 -50.53 -10.04 -2.42
N GLY A 241 -51.25 -11.02 -2.96
CA GLY A 241 -52.69 -10.92 -3.20
C GLY A 241 -53.49 -11.22 -1.93
N ASP A 242 -54.61 -10.51 -1.80
CA ASP A 242 -55.72 -10.87 -0.91
C ASP A 242 -56.46 -12.13 -1.41
#